data_AF-R6NGL2-F1
#
_entry.id   AF-R6NGL2-F1
#
_cell.length_a   1.000
_cell.length_b   1.000
_cell.length_c   1.000
_cell.angle_alpha   90.00
_cell.angle_beta   90.00
_cell.angle_gamma   90.00
#
_symmetry.space_group_name_H-M   'P 1'
#
loop_
_entity.id
_entity.type
_entity.pdbx_description
1 polymer ?
#
loop_
_entity_poly.entity_id
_entity_poly.type
_entity_poly.pdbx_seq_one_letter_code
_entity_poly.pdbx_strand_id
1 'polypeptide(L)'
;MKIANGMQFVNDEAVIGKWNNIGWIENTYCTSLIGLNEKSGEYDTIYFLPNGEPYWIFEGWTKGVLLIHYGGNEPILTYKYDIQVIDGKEYLFFRLKNKTEIFVKFNSKHYTKATLGRHDNIELPFVYDERITGKWKSVGFVDTMESFSPNNTCDDLYLKEIYFFSDGRLEQTTMDEVWHDKWTKGCVINIHRTTVAAYEIKAINGTEYLFMEWKMGNYIYGGKEPDFYVFVRT
;
A
#
# COMPACT_ATOMS: atom_id res chain seq x y z
N MET A 1 -4.23 19.73 16.38
CA MET A 1 -4.36 18.99 15.10
C MET A 1 -5.26 17.80 15.34
N LYS A 2 -6.15 17.47 14.39
CA LYS A 2 -7.00 16.28 14.49
C LYS A 2 -6.50 15.19 13.54
N ILE A 3 -6.62 13.94 13.95
CA ILE A 3 -6.36 12.77 13.08
C ILE A 3 -7.62 12.41 12.27
N ALA A 4 -7.53 11.44 11.36
CA ALA A 4 -8.55 11.16 10.34
C ALA A 4 -9.98 10.94 10.89
N ASN A 5 -10.13 10.31 12.06
CA ASN A 5 -11.43 10.10 12.70
C ASN A 5 -11.92 11.30 13.57
N GLY A 6 -11.21 12.43 13.54
CA GLY A 6 -11.56 13.66 14.26
C GLY A 6 -11.03 13.75 15.70
N MET A 7 -10.36 12.72 16.23
CA MET A 7 -9.72 12.76 17.55
C MET A 7 -8.60 13.81 17.60
N GLN A 8 -8.38 14.42 18.77
CA GLN A 8 -7.22 15.30 18.97
C GLN A 8 -5.93 14.48 18.99
N PHE A 9 -4.93 14.96 18.25
CA PHE A 9 -3.60 14.38 18.27
C PHE A 9 -2.89 14.71 19.59
N VAL A 10 -2.35 13.67 20.22
CA VAL A 10 -1.46 13.72 21.37
C VAL A 10 -0.24 12.89 21.02
N ASN A 11 0.93 13.51 21.01
CA ASN A 11 2.18 12.83 20.70
C ASN A 11 2.51 11.78 21.78
N ASP A 12 3.13 10.68 21.35
CA ASP A 12 3.76 9.70 22.21
C ASP A 12 5.13 9.35 21.63
N GLU A 13 6.18 9.99 22.14
CA GLU A 13 7.54 9.80 21.62
C GLU A 13 8.01 8.35 21.76
N ALA A 14 7.50 7.60 22.75
CA ALA A 14 7.89 6.23 22.99
C ALA A 14 7.43 5.28 21.87
N VAL A 15 6.36 5.62 21.14
CA VAL A 15 5.85 4.78 20.06
C VAL A 15 6.56 5.04 18.72
N ILE A 16 7.20 6.20 18.55
CA ILE A 16 7.82 6.59 17.28
C ILE A 16 8.91 5.57 16.89
N GLY A 17 8.91 5.21 15.60
CA GLY A 17 9.89 4.32 15.00
C GLY A 17 9.29 3.07 14.37
N LYS A 18 10.11 2.04 14.23
CA LYS A 18 9.78 0.78 13.55
C LYS A 18 9.49 -0.33 14.56
N TRP A 19 8.41 -1.07 14.33
CA TRP A 19 7.96 -2.21 15.12
C TRP A 19 7.79 -3.43 14.23
N ASN A 20 8.39 -4.56 14.61
CA ASN A 20 8.27 -5.81 13.87
C ASN A 20 7.27 -6.72 14.58
N ASN A 21 6.29 -7.26 13.84
CA ASN A 21 5.38 -8.26 14.39
C ASN A 21 6.18 -9.49 14.81
N ILE A 22 5.83 -10.12 15.92
CA ILE A 22 6.43 -11.37 16.39
C ILE A 22 5.41 -12.46 16.65
N GLY A 23 4.12 -12.18 16.50
CA GLY A 23 3.04 -13.11 16.77
C GLY A 23 1.79 -12.46 17.31
N TRP A 24 0.87 -13.28 17.78
CA TRP A 24 -0.38 -12.83 18.39
C TRP A 24 -0.82 -13.75 19.52
N ILE A 25 -1.68 -13.24 20.39
CA ILE A 25 -2.26 -13.99 21.52
C ILE A 25 -3.77 -13.92 21.40
N GLU A 26 -4.47 -15.05 21.57
CA GLU A 26 -5.94 -15.16 21.57
C GLU A 26 -6.58 -14.57 22.84
N ASN A 27 -6.16 -13.36 23.19
CA ASN A 27 -6.67 -12.59 24.32
C ASN A 27 -6.39 -11.12 24.05
N THR A 28 -7.44 -10.34 23.84
CA THR A 28 -7.37 -8.89 23.62
C THR A 28 -6.75 -8.14 24.79
N TYR A 29 -6.80 -8.66 26.02
CA TYR A 29 -6.30 -7.99 27.22
C TYR A 29 -5.04 -8.63 27.79
N CYS A 30 -4.29 -9.41 27.01
CA CYS A 30 -3.05 -10.01 27.49
C CYS A 30 -2.02 -8.95 27.92
N THR A 31 -1.25 -9.26 28.97
CA THR A 31 -0.20 -8.39 29.53
C THR A 31 1.15 -9.10 29.62
N SER A 32 1.27 -10.25 28.96
CA SER A 32 2.49 -11.04 28.90
C SER A 32 2.61 -11.68 27.52
N LEU A 33 3.77 -12.30 27.26
CA LEU A 33 4.06 -13.02 26.02
C LEU A 33 3.70 -14.52 26.09
N ILE A 34 3.06 -14.97 27.17
CA ILE A 34 2.67 -16.37 27.33
C ILE A 34 1.55 -16.70 26.33
N GLY A 35 1.71 -17.80 25.60
CA GLY A 35 0.73 -18.21 24.58
C GLY A 35 0.86 -17.47 23.25
N LEU A 36 2.05 -16.92 22.94
CA LEU A 36 2.34 -16.28 21.67
C LEU A 36 2.29 -17.31 20.53
N ASN A 37 1.35 -17.12 19.61
CA ASN A 37 1.25 -17.86 18.37
C ASN A 37 2.11 -17.21 17.28
N GLU A 38 2.46 -17.99 16.24
CA GLU A 38 3.12 -17.47 15.05
C GLU A 38 2.27 -16.41 14.34
N LYS A 39 2.92 -15.53 13.59
CA LYS A 39 2.28 -14.40 12.91
C LYS A 39 1.15 -14.86 12.00
N SER A 40 0.03 -14.15 12.04
CA SER A 40 -1.12 -14.42 11.16
C SER A 40 -1.02 -13.75 9.77
N GLY A 41 0.08 -13.03 9.49
CA GLY A 41 0.42 -12.55 8.14
C GLY A 41 -0.24 -11.24 7.68
N GLU A 42 -1.03 -10.56 8.51
CA GLU A 42 -1.68 -9.29 8.12
C GLU A 42 -0.73 -8.08 8.18
N TYR A 43 0.11 -7.99 9.22
CA TYR A 43 1.03 -6.85 9.39
C TYR A 43 2.40 -7.34 9.85
N ASP A 44 3.39 -7.36 8.95
CA ASP A 44 4.75 -7.74 9.33
C ASP A 44 5.48 -6.63 10.09
N THR A 45 5.16 -5.39 9.78
CA THR A 45 5.84 -4.20 10.33
C THR A 45 4.85 -3.05 10.43
N ILE A 46 4.95 -2.30 11.53
CA ILE A 46 4.28 -1.02 11.71
C ILE A 46 5.33 0.05 12.00
N TYR A 47 5.17 1.19 11.35
CA TYR A 47 5.86 2.44 11.66
C TYR A 47 4.89 3.40 12.34
N PHE A 48 5.35 4.06 13.38
CA PHE A 48 4.67 5.24 13.93
C PHE A 48 5.45 6.47 13.49
N LEU A 49 4.89 7.19 12.52
CA LEU A 49 5.49 8.39 11.96
C LEU A 49 5.30 9.59 12.90
N PRO A 50 6.25 10.54 12.94
CA PRO A 50 6.09 11.77 13.71
C PRO A 50 4.77 12.49 13.40
N ASN A 51 4.24 13.23 14.37
CA ASN A 51 3.01 14.02 14.24
C ASN A 51 1.76 13.22 13.87
N GLY A 52 1.73 11.90 14.09
CA GLY A 52 0.56 11.09 13.75
C GLY A 52 0.35 10.91 12.24
N GLU A 53 1.39 11.13 11.43
CA GLU A 53 1.27 11.06 9.96
C GLU A 53 0.74 9.69 9.49
N PRO A 54 -0.29 9.66 8.62
CA PRO A 54 -0.85 8.41 8.09
C PRO A 54 0.07 7.82 7.02
N TYR A 55 0.03 6.52 6.74
CA TYR A 55 0.63 5.92 5.55
C TYR A 55 -0.03 4.56 5.26
N TRP A 56 -0.07 4.16 3.98
CA TRP A 56 -0.73 2.92 3.56
C TRP A 56 -2.18 2.85 4.08
N ILE A 57 -2.54 1.78 4.79
CA ILE A 57 -3.83 1.60 5.47
C ILE A 57 -3.88 2.26 6.85
N PHE A 58 -2.77 2.76 7.38
CA PHE A 58 -2.72 3.39 8.69
C PHE A 58 -3.08 4.87 8.58
N GLU A 59 -4.33 5.22 8.90
CA GLU A 59 -4.90 6.58 8.78
C GLU A 59 -4.47 7.54 9.91
N GLY A 60 -3.30 7.26 10.48
CA GLY A 60 -2.68 8.04 11.54
C GLY A 60 -2.90 7.47 12.93
N TRP A 61 -2.28 8.10 13.91
CA TRP A 61 -2.29 7.65 15.29
C TRP A 61 -2.31 8.83 16.26
N THR A 62 -2.76 8.57 17.47
CA THR A 62 -2.61 9.45 18.65
C THR A 62 -2.24 8.55 19.83
N LYS A 63 -1.77 9.10 20.95
CA LYS A 63 -1.33 8.30 22.10
C LYS A 63 -2.36 7.21 22.47
N GLY A 64 -1.93 5.95 22.38
CA GLY A 64 -2.72 4.75 22.67
C GLY A 64 -3.79 4.37 21.64
N VAL A 65 -3.82 5.00 20.47
CA VAL A 65 -4.78 4.74 19.38
C VAL A 65 -4.10 4.74 18.01
N LEU A 66 -4.36 3.70 17.21
CA LEU A 66 -3.98 3.62 15.81
C LEU A 66 -5.24 3.48 14.95
N LEU A 67 -5.31 4.23 13.85
CA LEU A 67 -6.43 4.18 12.91
C LEU A 67 -6.05 3.32 11.70
N ILE A 68 -6.98 2.48 11.22
CA ILE A 68 -6.79 1.64 10.04
C ILE A 68 -7.99 1.79 9.11
N HIS A 69 -7.74 1.89 7.81
CA HIS A 69 -8.76 1.90 6.77
C HIS A 69 -8.30 1.05 5.59
N TYR A 70 -9.11 0.06 5.19
CA TYR A 70 -8.78 -0.88 4.12
C TYR A 70 -9.15 -0.37 2.71
N GLY A 71 -9.61 0.88 2.61
CA GLY A 71 -9.98 1.52 1.35
C GLY A 71 -11.43 1.30 0.95
N GLY A 72 -11.81 1.95 -0.16
CA GLY A 72 -13.18 1.92 -0.66
C GLY A 72 -14.16 2.62 0.28
N ASN A 73 -15.32 1.98 0.51
CA ASN A 73 -16.39 2.50 1.37
C ASN A 73 -16.33 1.95 2.81
N GLU A 74 -15.24 1.27 3.18
CA GLU A 74 -15.08 0.71 4.52
C GLU A 74 -14.90 1.81 5.57
N PRO A 75 -15.36 1.61 6.81
CA PRO A 75 -15.17 2.60 7.85
C PRO A 75 -13.70 2.66 8.32
N ILE A 76 -13.28 3.83 8.80
CA ILE A 76 -12.02 3.96 9.55
C ILE A 76 -12.17 3.24 10.89
N LEU A 77 -11.38 2.19 11.06
CA LEU A 77 -11.30 1.39 12.28
C LEU A 77 -10.38 2.06 13.29
N THR A 78 -10.77 2.01 14.57
CA THR A 78 -10.03 2.61 15.67
C THR A 78 -9.59 1.52 16.63
N TYR A 79 -8.29 1.29 16.73
CA TYR A 79 -7.71 0.25 17.58
C TYR A 79 -6.88 0.85 18.70
N LYS A 80 -6.88 0.18 19.86
CA LYS A 80 -6.06 0.55 21.01
C LYS A 80 -4.70 -0.10 20.92
N TYR A 81 -3.69 0.57 21.46
CA TYR A 81 -2.41 -0.04 21.75
C TYR A 81 -1.86 0.43 23.09
N ASP A 82 -0.96 -0.38 23.65
CA ASP A 82 -0.12 -0.01 24.78
C ASP A 82 1.30 -0.54 24.56
N ILE A 83 2.28 0.11 25.22
CA ILE A 83 3.68 -0.31 25.19
C ILE A 83 4.05 -0.89 26.55
N GLN A 84 4.72 -2.03 26.55
CA GLN A 84 5.22 -2.67 27.76
C GLN A 84 6.70 -3.02 27.61
N VAL A 85 7.44 -2.95 28.71
CA VAL A 85 8.84 -3.40 28.77
C VAL A 85 8.88 -4.77 29.43
N ILE A 86 9.35 -5.78 28.71
CA ILE A 86 9.50 -7.16 29.20
C ILE A 86 10.94 -7.57 28.92
N ASP A 87 11.67 -7.98 29.95
CA ASP A 87 13.08 -8.38 29.87
C ASP A 87 13.97 -7.36 29.13
N GLY A 88 13.73 -6.07 29.39
CA GLY A 88 14.48 -4.96 28.80
C GLY A 88 14.16 -4.65 27.33
N LYS A 89 13.14 -5.29 26.75
CA LYS A 89 12.66 -5.01 25.39
C LYS A 89 11.30 -4.33 25.41
N GLU A 90 11.12 -3.36 24.52
CA GLU A 90 9.83 -2.67 24.31
C GLU A 90 8.94 -3.48 23.36
N TYR A 91 7.71 -3.71 23.79
CA TYR A 91 6.67 -4.41 23.03
C TYR A 91 5.44 -3.55 22.87
N LEU A 92 4.88 -3.53 21.67
CA LEU A 92 3.59 -2.94 21.36
C LEU A 92 2.52 -4.04 21.39
N PHE A 93 1.52 -3.85 22.24
CA PHE A 93 0.35 -4.71 22.33
C PHE A 93 -0.78 -4.06 21.52
N PHE A 94 -0.99 -4.54 20.30
CA PHE A 94 -1.99 -4.02 19.38
C PHE A 94 -3.33 -4.76 19.56
N ARG A 95 -4.32 -4.07 20.09
CA ARG A 95 -5.55 -4.65 20.66
C ARG A 95 -6.64 -4.76 19.58
N LEU A 96 -6.76 -5.95 18.98
CA LEU A 96 -7.83 -6.27 18.05
C LEU A 96 -9.03 -6.88 18.79
N LYS A 97 -10.17 -7.05 18.11
CA LYS A 97 -11.43 -7.48 18.75
C LYS A 97 -11.30 -8.80 19.52
N ASN A 98 -10.60 -9.78 18.95
CA ASN A 98 -10.52 -11.14 19.49
C ASN A 98 -9.09 -11.60 19.80
N LYS A 99 -8.08 -10.77 19.52
CA LYS A 99 -6.67 -11.12 19.68
C LYS A 99 -5.85 -9.87 19.98
N THR A 100 -4.65 -10.05 20.52
CA THR A 100 -3.64 -9.01 20.57
C THR A 100 -2.50 -9.39 19.64
N GLU A 101 -2.17 -8.52 18.70
CA GLU A 101 -0.93 -8.67 17.93
C GLU A 101 0.22 -8.03 18.68
N ILE A 102 1.35 -8.72 18.71
CA ILE A 102 2.52 -8.31 19.48
C ILE A 102 3.61 -7.91 18.51
N PHE A 103 4.13 -6.70 18.71
CA PHE A 103 5.28 -6.21 17.98
C PHE A 103 6.43 -5.92 18.94
N VAL A 104 7.65 -6.16 18.51
CA VAL A 104 8.86 -5.74 19.22
C VAL A 104 9.43 -4.49 18.57
N LYS A 105 9.89 -3.53 19.37
CA LYS A 105 10.52 -2.32 18.85
C LYS A 105 11.84 -2.68 18.19
N PHE A 106 12.03 -2.22 16.96
CA PHE A 106 13.26 -2.42 16.20
C PHE A 106 14.19 -1.22 16.31
N ASN A 107 13.64 0.00 16.22
CA ASN A 107 14.36 1.25 16.49
C ASN A 107 13.40 2.41 16.73
N SER A 108 13.92 3.54 17.21
CA SER A 108 13.19 4.80 17.45
C SER A 108 13.49 5.88 16.40
N LYS A 109 13.82 5.51 15.16
CA LYS A 109 14.15 6.50 14.12
C LYS A 109 12.88 7.25 13.69
N HIS A 110 13.03 8.54 13.42
CA HIS A 110 11.96 9.37 12.86
C HIS A 110 11.93 9.16 11.35
N TYR A 111 11.13 8.19 10.91
CA TYR A 111 10.90 7.94 9.51
C TYR A 111 9.98 9.03 8.92
N THR A 112 10.04 9.18 7.60
CA THR A 112 9.06 9.94 6.81
C THR A 112 8.48 9.03 5.73
N LYS A 113 7.30 9.37 5.20
CA LYS A 113 6.69 8.65 4.06
C LYS A 113 7.66 8.40 2.92
N ALA A 114 8.47 9.39 2.59
CA ALA A 114 9.43 9.33 1.49
C ALA A 114 10.59 8.34 1.72
N THR A 115 10.79 7.88 2.96
CA THR A 115 11.82 6.91 3.35
C THR A 115 11.24 5.52 3.66
N LEU A 116 9.92 5.37 3.61
CA LEU A 116 9.24 4.13 3.95
C LEU A 116 8.96 3.29 2.71
N GLY A 117 9.22 1.99 2.84
CA GLY A 117 8.78 0.99 1.88
C GLY A 117 9.77 0.75 0.74
N ARG A 118 9.28 0.07 -0.29
CA ARG A 118 10.04 -0.23 -1.52
C ARG A 118 10.10 1.02 -2.41
N HIS A 119 11.30 1.34 -2.88
CA HIS A 119 11.55 2.38 -3.87
C HIS A 119 12.36 1.76 -5.01
N ASP A 120 11.91 1.95 -6.24
CA ASP A 120 12.59 1.51 -7.44
C ASP A 120 13.52 2.61 -7.97
N ASN A 121 14.46 2.25 -8.84
CA ASN A 121 15.23 3.24 -9.58
C ASN A 121 14.37 3.86 -10.70
N ILE A 122 13.97 5.11 -10.54
CA ILE A 122 13.13 5.83 -11.51
C ILE A 122 13.91 6.64 -12.56
N GLU A 123 15.24 6.69 -12.47
CA GLU A 123 16.11 7.40 -13.41
C GLU A 123 16.33 6.56 -14.68
N LEU A 124 15.24 6.36 -15.43
CA LEU A 124 15.23 5.59 -16.67
C LEU A 124 15.20 6.53 -17.89
N PRO A 125 16.02 6.26 -18.93
CA PRO A 125 15.97 7.04 -20.16
C PRO A 125 14.63 6.79 -20.88
N PHE A 126 14.12 7.83 -21.52
CA PHE A 126 12.93 7.70 -22.34
C PHE A 126 13.23 6.95 -23.64
N VAL A 127 12.47 5.89 -23.88
CA VAL A 127 12.45 5.09 -25.10
C VAL A 127 11.00 5.03 -25.56
N TYR A 128 10.74 5.56 -26.74
CA TYR A 128 9.41 5.57 -27.32
C TYR A 128 8.92 4.15 -27.69
N ASP A 129 7.63 3.91 -27.50
CA ASP A 129 6.91 2.71 -27.93
C ASP A 129 5.60 3.12 -28.62
N GLU A 130 5.54 2.92 -29.93
CA GLU A 130 4.36 3.26 -30.74
C GLU A 130 3.13 2.43 -30.33
N ARG A 131 3.34 1.21 -29.83
CA ARG A 131 2.26 0.26 -29.52
C ARG A 131 1.45 0.64 -28.29
N ILE A 132 1.97 1.50 -27.42
CA ILE A 132 1.28 1.90 -26.18
C ILE A 132 0.72 3.32 -26.23
N THR A 133 1.24 4.18 -27.11
CA THR A 133 0.79 5.56 -27.24
C THR A 133 -0.72 5.61 -27.50
N GLY A 134 -1.44 6.47 -26.78
CA GLY A 134 -2.90 6.50 -26.84
C GLY A 134 -3.57 6.22 -25.51
N LYS A 135 -4.90 6.25 -25.53
CA LYS A 135 -5.75 6.08 -24.35
C LYS A 135 -6.16 4.63 -24.19
N TRP A 136 -6.13 4.16 -22.95
CA TRP A 136 -6.54 2.82 -22.55
C TRP A 136 -7.49 2.91 -21.35
N LYS A 137 -8.55 2.09 -21.38
CA LYS A 137 -9.54 1.96 -20.30
C LYS A 137 -9.32 0.65 -19.57
N SER A 138 -9.36 0.68 -18.24
CA SER A 138 -9.28 -0.51 -17.40
C SER A 138 -10.50 -1.41 -17.59
N VAL A 139 -10.27 -2.71 -17.67
CA VAL A 139 -11.29 -3.75 -17.85
C VAL A 139 -11.10 -4.95 -16.93
N GLY A 140 -10.00 -5.02 -16.17
CA GLY A 140 -9.77 -6.07 -15.18
C GLY A 140 -8.70 -5.70 -14.15
N PHE A 141 -8.70 -6.44 -13.04
CA PHE A 141 -7.64 -6.45 -12.04
C PHE A 141 -7.43 -7.90 -11.59
N VAL A 142 -6.23 -8.44 -11.82
CA VAL A 142 -5.93 -9.87 -11.72
C VAL A 142 -4.60 -10.10 -11.01
N ASP A 143 -4.49 -11.19 -10.25
CA ASP A 143 -3.27 -11.60 -9.55
C ASP A 143 -2.16 -12.09 -10.48
N THR A 144 -2.55 -12.68 -11.61
CA THR A 144 -1.67 -13.19 -12.66
C THR A 144 -2.25 -12.82 -14.02
N MET A 145 -1.40 -12.55 -15.01
CA MET A 145 -1.89 -12.18 -16.34
C MET A 145 -2.74 -13.30 -16.98
N GLU A 146 -2.43 -14.56 -16.66
CA GLU A 146 -3.09 -15.75 -17.18
C GLU A 146 -4.52 -15.95 -16.64
N SER A 147 -4.87 -15.33 -15.50
CA SER A 147 -6.21 -15.42 -14.93
C SER A 147 -7.21 -14.44 -15.57
N PHE A 148 -6.75 -13.54 -16.44
CA PHE A 148 -7.63 -12.62 -17.15
C PHE A 148 -8.46 -13.33 -18.23
N SER A 149 -9.76 -12.99 -18.29
CA SER A 149 -10.68 -13.42 -19.34
C SER A 149 -11.45 -12.23 -19.91
N PRO A 150 -11.41 -12.00 -21.23
CA PRO A 150 -12.21 -10.96 -21.89
C PRO A 150 -13.73 -11.09 -21.68
N ASN A 151 -14.21 -12.27 -21.32
CA ASN A 151 -15.63 -12.53 -21.05
C ASN A 151 -16.05 -12.16 -19.62
N ASN A 152 -15.09 -11.80 -18.76
CA ASN A 152 -15.33 -11.45 -17.35
C ASN A 152 -14.60 -10.15 -17.01
N THR A 153 -15.08 -9.04 -17.56
CA THR A 153 -14.52 -7.71 -17.32
C THR A 153 -15.19 -7.04 -16.13
N CYS A 154 -14.48 -6.08 -15.53
CA CYS A 154 -14.95 -5.26 -14.42
C CYS A 154 -14.85 -3.78 -14.79
N ASP A 155 -15.95 -3.04 -14.65
CA ASP A 155 -15.99 -1.59 -14.87
C ASP A 155 -15.78 -0.78 -13.57
N ASP A 156 -15.95 -1.41 -12.41
CA ASP A 156 -15.83 -0.75 -11.11
C ASP A 156 -14.41 -0.85 -10.51
N LEU A 157 -13.44 -0.40 -11.30
CA LEU A 157 -12.02 -0.42 -10.95
C LEU A 157 -11.53 0.91 -10.39
N TYR A 158 -10.61 0.91 -9.43
CA TYR A 158 -10.10 2.16 -8.84
C TYR A 158 -9.31 3.00 -9.85
N LEU A 159 -8.38 2.38 -10.59
CA LEU A 159 -7.74 2.98 -11.76
C LEU A 159 -8.66 2.77 -12.97
N LYS A 160 -9.17 3.85 -13.56
CA LYS A 160 -10.16 3.82 -14.63
C LYS A 160 -9.55 3.88 -16.01
N GLU A 161 -8.59 4.78 -16.21
CA GLU A 161 -7.99 5.04 -17.51
C GLU A 161 -6.51 5.42 -17.38
N ILE A 162 -5.78 5.21 -18.45
CA ILE A 162 -4.38 5.63 -18.59
C ILE A 162 -4.15 6.19 -19.99
N TYR A 163 -3.40 7.28 -20.07
CA TYR A 163 -3.08 7.95 -21.33
C TYR A 163 -1.57 8.14 -21.48
N PHE A 164 -1.01 7.48 -22.50
CA PHE A 164 0.41 7.52 -22.83
C PHE A 164 0.66 8.57 -23.92
N PHE A 165 1.33 9.66 -23.56
CA PHE A 165 1.73 10.71 -24.49
C PHE A 165 3.03 10.35 -25.21
N SER A 166 3.21 10.81 -26.45
CA SER A 166 4.39 10.50 -27.27
C SER A 166 5.71 11.08 -26.74
N ASP A 167 5.65 12.03 -25.81
CA ASP A 167 6.80 12.69 -25.18
C ASP A 167 7.22 12.05 -23.84
N GLY A 168 6.63 10.89 -23.49
CA GLY A 168 6.94 10.17 -22.26
C GLY A 168 6.14 10.62 -21.04
N ARG A 169 5.23 11.60 -21.17
CA ARG A 169 4.25 11.91 -20.12
C ARG A 169 3.17 10.82 -20.04
N LEU A 170 2.64 10.63 -18.84
CA LEU A 170 1.57 9.71 -18.54
C LEU A 170 0.50 10.40 -17.69
N GLU A 171 -0.77 10.18 -18.02
CA GLU A 171 -1.89 10.52 -17.15
C GLU A 171 -2.61 9.24 -16.70
N GLN A 172 -2.87 9.13 -15.40
CA GLN A 172 -3.63 8.03 -14.80
C GLN A 172 -4.90 8.60 -14.15
N THR A 173 -6.08 8.20 -14.63
CA THR A 173 -7.37 8.63 -14.07
C THR A 173 -7.85 7.58 -13.09
N THR A 174 -7.93 7.95 -11.81
CA THR A 174 -8.53 7.13 -10.75
C THR A 174 -9.98 7.56 -10.49
N MET A 175 -10.66 6.92 -9.54
CA MET A 175 -12.01 7.33 -9.11
C MET A 175 -12.07 8.78 -8.60
N ASP A 176 -11.01 9.27 -7.95
CA ASP A 176 -11.04 10.52 -7.20
C ASP A 176 -10.19 11.63 -7.83
N GLU A 177 -9.18 11.26 -8.62
CA GLU A 177 -8.14 12.20 -9.07
C GLU A 177 -7.41 11.73 -10.34
N VAL A 178 -6.75 12.68 -11.01
CA VAL A 178 -5.86 12.44 -12.16
C VAL A 178 -4.41 12.64 -11.74
N TRP A 179 -3.59 11.61 -11.93
CA TRP A 179 -2.17 11.61 -11.58
C TRP A 179 -1.33 11.81 -12.84
N HIS A 180 -0.23 12.55 -12.68
CA HIS A 180 0.69 12.84 -13.76
C HIS A 180 2.04 12.19 -13.47
N ASP A 181 2.41 11.25 -14.32
CA ASP A 181 3.58 10.38 -14.17
C ASP A 181 4.38 10.35 -15.49
N LYS A 182 5.34 9.43 -15.59
CA LYS A 182 6.12 9.21 -16.81
C LYS A 182 6.01 7.77 -17.27
N TRP A 183 6.39 7.51 -18.51
CA TRP A 183 6.57 6.16 -19.02
C TRP A 183 7.78 6.10 -19.96
N THR A 184 8.29 4.90 -20.14
CA THR A 184 9.28 4.54 -21.15
C THR A 184 8.98 3.12 -21.60
N LYS A 185 9.52 2.67 -22.74
CA LYS A 185 9.22 1.34 -23.29
C LYS A 185 9.37 0.25 -22.22
N GLY A 186 8.28 -0.47 -21.99
CA GLY A 186 8.16 -1.58 -21.04
C GLY A 186 7.79 -1.21 -19.61
N CYS A 187 7.72 0.08 -19.24
CA CYS A 187 7.32 0.46 -17.89
C CYS A 187 6.65 1.84 -17.74
N VAL A 188 5.84 1.94 -16.69
CA VAL A 188 5.29 3.16 -16.12
C VAL A 188 6.11 3.55 -14.90
N ILE A 189 6.49 4.82 -14.82
CA ILE A 189 7.32 5.39 -13.76
C ILE A 189 6.42 6.28 -12.91
N ASN A 190 6.06 5.82 -11.71
CA ASN A 190 5.33 6.64 -10.76
C ASN A 190 6.30 7.56 -10.03
N ILE A 191 6.27 8.85 -10.34
CA ILE A 191 7.27 9.81 -9.83
C ILE A 191 7.04 10.12 -8.35
N HIS A 192 5.79 10.11 -7.89
CA HIS A 192 5.42 10.48 -6.53
C HIS A 192 5.70 9.37 -5.51
N ARG A 193 5.63 8.12 -5.96
CA ARG A 193 5.85 6.92 -5.13
C ARG A 193 7.16 6.22 -5.45
N THR A 194 7.89 6.72 -6.45
CA THR A 194 9.18 6.21 -6.91
C THR A 194 9.14 4.70 -7.18
N THR A 195 8.15 4.26 -7.95
CA THR A 195 8.01 2.87 -8.38
C THR A 195 8.04 2.78 -9.90
N VAL A 196 8.50 1.64 -10.40
CA VAL A 196 8.57 1.33 -11.83
C VAL A 196 7.72 0.09 -12.09
N ALA A 197 6.51 0.31 -12.60
CA ALA A 197 5.57 -0.75 -12.95
C ALA A 197 5.85 -1.25 -14.36
N ALA A 198 6.19 -2.53 -14.51
CA ALA A 198 6.32 -3.15 -15.82
C ALA A 198 4.95 -3.24 -16.50
N TYR A 199 4.96 -3.19 -17.83
CA TYR A 199 3.78 -3.49 -18.62
C TYR A 199 4.08 -4.48 -19.75
N GLU A 200 3.05 -5.22 -20.17
CA GLU A 200 3.08 -6.11 -21.32
C GLU A 200 1.79 -5.97 -22.15
N ILE A 201 1.91 -6.02 -23.48
CA ILE A 201 0.75 -6.03 -24.38
C ILE A 201 0.57 -7.44 -24.94
N LYS A 202 -0.58 -8.07 -24.67
CA LYS A 202 -0.95 -9.40 -25.19
C LYS A 202 -2.16 -9.28 -26.11
N ALA A 203 -2.15 -10.04 -27.21
CA ALA A 203 -3.30 -10.16 -28.09
C ALA A 203 -4.13 -11.39 -27.68
N ILE A 204 -5.41 -11.18 -27.36
CA ILE A 204 -6.36 -12.24 -26.99
C ILE A 204 -7.56 -12.13 -27.93
N ASN A 205 -7.80 -13.17 -28.72
CA ASN A 205 -8.85 -13.20 -29.75
C ASN A 205 -8.80 -12.02 -30.74
N GLY A 206 -7.59 -11.54 -31.05
CA GLY A 206 -7.37 -10.41 -31.96
C GLY A 206 -7.49 -9.02 -31.33
N THR A 207 -7.83 -8.92 -30.04
CA THR A 207 -7.84 -7.65 -29.29
C THR A 207 -6.57 -7.52 -28.46
N GLU A 208 -5.91 -6.36 -28.52
CA GLU A 208 -4.77 -6.05 -27.66
C GLU A 208 -5.22 -5.60 -26.26
N TYR A 209 -4.62 -6.23 -25.25
CA TYR A 209 -4.78 -5.87 -23.85
C TYR A 209 -3.43 -5.49 -23.26
N LEU A 210 -3.42 -4.39 -22.51
CA LEU A 210 -2.27 -3.94 -21.74
C LEU A 210 -2.39 -4.48 -20.32
N PHE A 211 -1.40 -5.24 -19.87
CA PHE A 211 -1.25 -5.70 -18.49
C PHE A 211 -0.19 -4.82 -17.84
N MET A 212 -0.52 -4.13 -16.75
CA MET A 212 0.40 -3.25 -16.03
C MET A 212 0.44 -3.64 -14.56
N GLU A 213 1.65 -3.81 -14.02
CA GLU A 213 1.85 -4.05 -12.59
C GLU A 213 1.24 -2.92 -11.74
N TRP A 214 0.54 -3.29 -10.67
CA TRP A 214 0.00 -2.35 -9.68
C TRP A 214 0.94 -2.20 -8.50
N LYS A 215 2.03 -1.45 -8.70
CA LYS A 215 3.03 -1.16 -7.65
C LYS A 215 2.63 0.00 -6.74
N MET A 216 1.55 -0.18 -5.99
CA MET A 216 1.02 0.80 -5.02
C MET A 216 1.22 0.34 -3.57
N GLY A 217 0.32 0.72 -2.66
CA GLY A 217 0.51 0.58 -1.21
C GLY A 217 0.90 -0.83 -0.74
N ASN A 218 0.30 -1.88 -1.30
CA ASN A 218 0.63 -3.26 -0.96
C ASN A 218 2.05 -3.66 -1.38
N TYR A 219 2.51 -3.16 -2.53
CA TYR A 219 3.89 -3.35 -2.99
C TYR A 219 4.88 -2.55 -2.13
N ILE A 220 4.62 -1.25 -1.98
CA ILE A 220 5.51 -0.31 -1.28
C ILE A 220 5.63 -0.67 0.20
N TYR A 221 4.50 -0.83 0.89
CA TYR A 221 4.46 -0.95 2.34
C TYR A 221 4.17 -2.38 2.82
N GLY A 222 3.32 -3.10 2.09
CA GLY A 222 2.90 -4.47 2.46
C GLY A 222 3.89 -5.56 2.07
N GLY A 223 4.95 -5.24 1.31
CA GLY A 223 5.94 -6.22 0.87
C GLY A 223 5.36 -7.31 -0.05
N LYS A 224 4.23 -7.05 -0.71
CA LYS A 224 3.60 -7.98 -1.66
C LYS A 224 4.18 -7.78 -3.06
N GLU A 225 4.15 -8.83 -3.86
CA GLU A 225 4.33 -8.70 -5.31
C GLU A 225 3.10 -8.04 -5.94
N PRO A 226 3.26 -7.31 -7.06
CA PRO A 226 2.16 -6.57 -7.66
C PRO A 226 1.17 -7.51 -8.36
N ASP A 227 -0.11 -7.23 -8.19
CA ASP A 227 -1.17 -7.67 -9.09
C ASP A 227 -1.13 -6.83 -10.40
N PHE A 228 -2.04 -7.09 -11.33
CA PHE A 228 -2.07 -6.44 -12.64
C PHE A 228 -3.40 -5.77 -12.91
N TYR A 229 -3.35 -4.50 -13.31
CA TYR A 229 -4.45 -3.89 -14.05
C TYR A 229 -4.41 -4.32 -15.50
N VAL A 230 -5.58 -4.62 -16.06
CA VAL A 230 -5.76 -4.96 -17.47
C VAL A 230 -6.54 -3.86 -18.15
N PHE A 231 -6.03 -3.38 -19.28
CA PHE A 231 -6.65 -2.30 -20.06
C PHE A 231 -6.89 -2.72 -21.50
N VAL A 232 -7.89 -2.09 -22.12
CA VAL A 232 -8.17 -2.16 -23.56
C VAL A 232 -8.08 -0.75 -24.15
N ARG A 233 -7.62 -0.67 -25.39
CA ARG A 233 -7.49 0.60 -26.12
C ARG A 233 -8.87 1.21 -26.40
N THR A 234 -8.99 2.53 -26.31
CA THR A 234 -10.22 3.30 -26.60
C THR A 234 -10.07 4.23 -27.79
#